data_AF-A0A179UEQ3-F1
#
_entry.id   AF-A0A179UEQ3-F1
#
_cell.length_a   1.000
_cell.length_b   1.000
_cell.length_c   1.000
_cell.angle_alpha   90.00
_cell.angle_beta   90.00
_cell.angle_gamma   90.00
#
_symmetry.space_group_name_H-M   'P 1'
#
loop_
_entity.id
_entity.type
_entity.pdbx_description
1 polymer ?
#
loop_
_entity_poly.entity_id
_entity_poly.type
_entity_poly.pdbx_seq_one_letter_code
_entity_poly.pdbx_strand_id
1 'polypeptide(L)'
;MARRPQRSNIRGPHSALTDFLASNNISAAEIRNNYEQRLREARQQDEQQTNDTGDNNNNSQAGAEQDEEMPDVPVESAKTRKRKSQATLKAMNAAKQKKAQGMRNDDARIFNSMVSGRKSGNVLPGQLENCEYCKSRFTVTTYSKAGAKGGLLCAPCSKREDLRDQQSRKTLANKNKRGRRQNVSKILDGIVQLGAPSLVEACIKQVANHIEDIEEFGDLPPDLVLRLSHILSKRRALTSLTVDLFLRGDVTVIDIYDSGKLEENDFQKIFATMPFLERVNLRFAGQLKDKQLEYMMGHNKNVKHIHLDASNLISNEGWQKLFKAYGSKLESLKLSNLDYSLDDESIAVMVEHCTNLRRLKLKTCWLLGNDALSSISKLPKLEHLSLELLKETSSEALLVVVDKLGPNLKTLSLSGFKNADDTVLDMIHQRCKRLSKLRFADNCICTDAAYARLFTDWDNPPLTNVDLSSTRDVDNKNPDGPETPIGLASAGFQALMDHSGKFLEKLNICSCRHISHESMSAVFDATHNKYPCLKEFDMSFHTSADDFLVLSIFKSCPALRKVIAFACFGIRDVRIPPGVALIGGLNAHHTALQQDSMKVIDQMF
;
A
#
# COMPACT_ATOMS: atom_id res chain seq x y z
N MET A 1 -34.06 -6.70 -68.40
CA MET A 1 -34.22 -7.61 -67.23
C MET A 1 -33.01 -7.47 -66.33
N ALA A 2 -33.19 -6.82 -65.18
CA ALA A 2 -32.10 -6.42 -64.28
C ALA A 2 -31.41 -7.64 -63.65
N ARG A 3 -30.09 -7.77 -63.88
CA ARG A 3 -29.23 -8.80 -63.29
C ARG A 3 -28.74 -8.34 -61.90
N ARG A 4 -28.92 -9.21 -60.90
CA ARG A 4 -28.38 -9.10 -59.53
C ARG A 4 -26.85 -8.91 -59.53
N PRO A 5 -26.31 -8.09 -58.61
CA PRO A 5 -24.95 -8.28 -58.12
C PRO A 5 -24.92 -8.98 -56.74
N GLN A 6 -24.02 -9.95 -56.61
CA GLN A 6 -23.64 -10.60 -55.36
C GLN A 6 -23.03 -9.59 -54.38
N ARG A 7 -23.45 -9.60 -53.12
CA ARG A 7 -22.70 -8.96 -52.02
C ARG A 7 -21.89 -10.01 -51.28
N SER A 8 -20.57 -9.84 -51.29
CA SER A 8 -19.58 -10.53 -50.47
C SER A 8 -19.76 -10.17 -48.99
N ASN A 9 -20.08 -11.14 -48.13
CA ASN A 9 -20.05 -10.98 -46.68
C ASN A 9 -18.64 -11.29 -46.17
N ILE A 10 -17.82 -10.26 -45.97
CA ILE A 10 -16.61 -10.33 -45.13
C ILE A 10 -17.04 -9.88 -43.73
N ARG A 11 -17.06 -10.81 -42.76
CA ARG A 11 -17.25 -10.51 -41.32
C ARG A 11 -15.88 -10.47 -40.64
N GLY A 12 -15.60 -9.38 -39.91
CA GLY A 12 -14.44 -9.26 -39.03
C GLY A 12 -14.53 -10.15 -37.77
N PRO A 13 -13.46 -10.23 -36.97
CA PRO A 13 -13.37 -11.17 -35.84
C PRO A 13 -14.40 -10.84 -34.75
N HIS A 14 -15.14 -11.86 -34.30
CA HIS A 14 -16.02 -11.78 -33.14
C HIS A 14 -15.19 -11.70 -31.85
N SER A 15 -15.64 -10.91 -30.86
CA SER A 15 -14.94 -10.77 -29.58
C SER A 15 -15.04 -12.07 -28.77
N ALA A 16 -14.03 -12.37 -27.93
CA ALA A 16 -14.00 -13.55 -27.07
C ALA A 16 -15.20 -13.65 -26.11
N LEU A 17 -15.83 -12.52 -25.79
CA LEU A 17 -17.05 -12.46 -24.99
C LEU A 17 -18.28 -12.95 -25.78
N THR A 18 -18.32 -12.65 -27.08
CA THR A 18 -19.42 -13.06 -27.97
C THR A 18 -19.40 -14.58 -28.19
N ASP A 19 -18.21 -15.17 -28.37
CA ASP A 19 -18.04 -16.62 -28.49
C ASP A 19 -18.35 -17.36 -27.18
N PHE A 20 -17.99 -16.78 -26.03
CA PHE A 20 -18.31 -17.34 -24.73
C PHE A 20 -19.83 -17.41 -24.49
N LEU A 21 -20.56 -16.33 -24.80
CA LEU A 21 -22.01 -16.28 -24.65
C LEU A 21 -22.73 -17.25 -25.60
N ALA A 22 -22.28 -17.32 -26.86
CA ALA A 22 -22.81 -18.28 -27.83
C ALA A 22 -22.56 -19.74 -27.41
N SER A 23 -21.38 -20.06 -26.88
CA SER A 23 -21.04 -21.42 -26.42
C SER A 23 -21.83 -21.89 -25.18
N ASN A 24 -22.50 -20.97 -24.48
CA ASN A 24 -23.36 -21.27 -23.33
C ASN A 24 -24.85 -21.13 -23.66
N ASN A 25 -25.23 -21.07 -24.95
CA ASN A 25 -26.61 -20.84 -25.43
C ASN A 25 -27.26 -19.57 -24.85
N ILE A 26 -26.47 -18.53 -24.62
CA ILE A 26 -26.95 -17.24 -24.11
C ILE A 26 -26.90 -16.24 -25.28
N SER A 27 -28.06 -15.94 -25.86
CA SER A 27 -28.17 -14.94 -26.92
C SER A 27 -28.24 -13.54 -26.31
N ALA A 28 -27.25 -12.68 -26.63
CA ALA A 28 -27.29 -11.27 -26.25
C ALA A 28 -28.52 -10.54 -26.81
N ALA A 29 -29.04 -11.00 -27.96
CA ALA A 29 -30.28 -10.49 -28.53
C ALA A 29 -31.52 -10.88 -27.70
N GLU A 30 -31.56 -12.10 -27.16
CA GLU A 30 -32.65 -12.53 -26.26
C GLU A 30 -32.62 -11.79 -24.92
N ILE A 31 -31.43 -11.55 -24.35
CA ILE A 31 -31.32 -10.77 -23.10
C ILE A 31 -31.86 -9.36 -23.30
N ARG A 32 -31.50 -8.70 -24.40
CA ARG A 32 -32.00 -7.36 -24.73
C ARG A 32 -33.51 -7.37 -24.96
N ASN A 33 -34.02 -8.34 -25.72
CA ASN A 33 -35.46 -8.45 -25.98
C ASN A 33 -36.26 -8.70 -24.69
N ASN A 34 -35.77 -9.57 -23.80
CA ASN A 34 -36.41 -9.84 -22.48
C ASN A 34 -36.33 -8.64 -21.54
N TYR A 35 -35.31 -7.79 -21.66
CA TYR A 35 -35.22 -6.56 -20.88
C TYR A 35 -36.20 -5.49 -21.40
N GLU A 36 -36.26 -5.31 -22.73
CA GLU A 36 -37.21 -4.39 -23.37
C GLU A 36 -38.67 -4.83 -23.19
N GLN A 37 -38.92 -6.13 -23.11
CA GLN A 37 -40.25 -6.67 -22.85
C GLN A 37 -40.68 -6.40 -21.40
N ARG A 38 -39.81 -6.63 -20.41
CA ARG A 38 -40.08 -6.26 -19.00
C ARG A 38 -40.33 -4.77 -18.79
N LEU A 39 -39.62 -3.92 -19.54
CA LEU A 39 -39.85 -2.46 -19.53
C LEU A 39 -41.15 -2.02 -20.21
N ARG A 40 -41.71 -2.83 -21.12
CA ARG A 40 -43.03 -2.60 -21.72
C ARG A 40 -44.15 -3.10 -20.81
N GLU A 41 -43.96 -4.27 -20.20
CA GLU A 41 -44.91 -4.83 -19.23
C GLU A 41 -45.04 -3.95 -17.97
N ALA A 42 -43.93 -3.42 -17.45
CA ALA A 42 -43.96 -2.46 -16.34
C ALA A 42 -44.69 -1.15 -16.70
N ARG A 43 -44.47 -0.63 -17.92
CA ARG A 43 -45.18 0.57 -18.38
C ARG A 43 -46.67 0.34 -18.61
N GLN A 44 -47.05 -0.85 -19.07
CA GLN A 44 -48.46 -1.22 -19.22
C GLN A 44 -49.15 -1.44 -17.87
N GLN A 45 -48.43 -1.91 -16.85
CA GLN A 45 -48.94 -2.03 -15.48
C GLN A 45 -49.12 -0.65 -14.83
N ASP A 46 -48.18 0.27 -15.03
CA ASP A 46 -48.31 1.66 -14.56
C ASP A 46 -49.46 2.39 -15.28
N GLU A 47 -49.63 2.21 -16.59
CA GLU A 47 -50.73 2.81 -17.37
C GLU A 47 -52.11 2.24 -17.01
N GLN A 48 -52.20 0.96 -16.59
CA GLN A 48 -53.43 0.35 -16.09
C GLN A 48 -53.77 0.78 -14.66
N GLN A 49 -52.78 1.10 -13.81
CA GLN A 49 -53.03 1.63 -12.47
C GLN A 49 -53.42 3.12 -12.47
N THR A 50 -53.00 3.89 -13.49
CA THR A 50 -53.37 5.32 -13.59
C THR A 50 -54.77 5.60 -14.16
N ASN A 51 -55.45 4.60 -14.74
CA ASN A 51 -56.77 4.79 -15.35
C ASN A 51 -57.97 4.35 -14.47
N ASP A 52 -57.74 3.81 -13.27
CA ASP A 52 -58.82 3.22 -12.44
C ASP A 52 -58.91 3.79 -11.02
N THR A 53 -58.48 5.03 -10.78
CA THR A 53 -58.79 5.72 -9.51
C THR A 53 -58.81 7.24 -9.65
N GLY A 54 -59.84 7.75 -10.32
CA GLY A 54 -60.43 9.04 -9.98
C GLY A 54 -61.48 8.86 -8.88
N ASP A 55 -61.39 9.70 -7.84
CA ASP A 55 -62.36 9.92 -6.74
C ASP A 55 -62.52 8.86 -5.64
N ASN A 56 -61.82 9.06 -4.50
CA ASN A 56 -62.42 9.77 -3.35
C ASN A 56 -61.53 9.78 -2.08
N ASN A 57 -61.33 11.00 -1.58
CA ASN A 57 -61.26 11.45 -0.18
C ASN A 57 -60.25 10.91 0.86
N ASN A 58 -59.66 11.93 1.51
CA ASN A 58 -59.29 12.08 2.92
C ASN A 58 -57.90 11.59 3.42
N ASN A 59 -57.05 12.62 3.46
CA ASN A 59 -55.89 12.87 4.32
C ASN A 59 -55.88 12.13 5.67
N SER A 60 -54.82 11.36 5.88
CA SER A 60 -54.34 10.95 7.20
C SER A 60 -52.85 11.22 7.32
N GLN A 61 -52.53 11.98 8.35
CA GLN A 61 -51.25 12.23 8.97
C GLN A 61 -50.80 10.97 9.75
N ALA A 62 -49.53 10.53 9.61
CA ALA A 62 -48.85 9.58 10.50
C ALA A 62 -47.35 9.54 10.12
N GLY A 63 -46.35 9.50 11.01
CA GLY A 63 -46.34 9.04 12.39
C GLY A 63 -46.02 7.55 12.47
N ALA A 64 -44.75 7.20 12.71
CA ALA A 64 -44.20 5.86 13.02
C ALA A 64 -44.92 5.22 14.23
N GLU A 65 -44.87 3.93 14.60
CA GLU A 65 -44.02 2.75 14.33
C GLU A 65 -44.65 1.52 15.06
N GLN A 66 -44.11 0.31 14.81
CA GLN A 66 -44.26 -1.00 15.54
C GLN A 66 -45.56 -1.81 15.33
N ASP A 67 -45.59 -3.15 15.33
CA ASP A 67 -44.68 -4.29 15.12
C ASP A 67 -45.65 -5.51 15.00
N GLU A 68 -45.26 -6.60 14.32
CA GLU A 68 -45.48 -8.01 14.75
C GLU A 68 -45.13 -9.08 13.67
N GLU A 69 -44.58 -10.18 14.22
CA GLU A 69 -44.03 -11.46 13.74
C GLU A 69 -45.00 -12.38 12.96
N MET A 70 -44.73 -13.55 12.33
CA MET A 70 -43.65 -14.55 12.07
C MET A 70 -44.19 -15.50 10.92
N PRO A 71 -43.53 -16.55 10.31
CA PRO A 71 -42.72 -17.59 10.96
C PRO A 71 -41.56 -18.23 10.15
N ASP A 72 -40.93 -19.25 10.75
CA ASP A 72 -39.60 -19.82 10.51
C ASP A 72 -39.66 -21.34 10.17
N VAL A 73 -38.92 -21.83 9.16
CA VAL A 73 -38.47 -23.25 8.96
C VAL A 73 -37.30 -23.33 7.93
N PRO A 74 -36.45 -24.38 7.91
CA PRO A 74 -35.00 -24.25 8.09
C PRO A 74 -34.17 -24.64 6.85
N VAL A 75 -32.97 -24.07 6.67
CA VAL A 75 -32.02 -24.51 5.61
C VAL A 75 -30.68 -24.93 6.17
N GLU A 76 -30.49 -26.24 6.28
CA GLU A 76 -29.19 -26.89 6.42
C GLU A 76 -28.34 -26.81 5.12
N SER A 77 -27.05 -26.55 5.32
CA SER A 77 -25.87 -27.04 4.57
C SER A 77 -25.82 -26.99 3.03
N ALA A 78 -25.39 -25.85 2.46
CA ALA A 78 -25.02 -25.73 1.03
C ALA A 78 -23.66 -25.05 0.72
N LYS A 79 -22.66 -25.14 1.60
CA LYS A 79 -21.32 -24.52 1.39
C LYS A 79 -20.25 -25.43 0.75
N THR A 80 -20.52 -26.70 0.45
CA THR A 80 -19.50 -27.66 -0.05
C THR A 80 -19.51 -27.94 -1.56
N ARG A 81 -20.48 -27.45 -2.36
CA ARG A 81 -20.53 -27.72 -3.81
C ARG A 81 -19.88 -26.67 -4.73
N LYS A 82 -19.63 -25.43 -4.28
CA LYS A 82 -19.03 -24.36 -5.14
C LYS A 82 -17.50 -24.42 -5.29
N ARG A 83 -16.76 -25.12 -4.40
CA ARG A 83 -15.28 -25.23 -4.50
C ARG A 83 -14.78 -26.33 -5.44
N LYS A 84 -15.61 -27.34 -5.78
CA LYS A 84 -15.21 -28.43 -6.69
C LYS A 84 -15.28 -28.07 -8.18
N SER A 85 -16.10 -27.11 -8.60
CA SER A 85 -16.29 -26.76 -10.02
C SER A 85 -15.19 -25.84 -10.61
N GLN A 86 -14.60 -24.95 -9.79
CA GLN A 86 -13.46 -24.12 -10.24
C GLN A 86 -12.14 -24.90 -10.35
N ALA A 87 -11.96 -25.95 -9.54
CA ALA A 87 -10.78 -26.81 -9.58
C ALA A 87 -10.77 -27.70 -10.84
N THR A 88 -11.93 -28.22 -11.25
CA THR A 88 -12.09 -29.01 -12.49
C THR A 88 -11.96 -28.16 -13.75
N LEU A 89 -12.44 -26.92 -13.76
CA LEU A 89 -12.26 -25.99 -14.89
C LEU A 89 -10.78 -25.61 -15.11
N LYS A 90 -10.04 -25.35 -14.03
CA LYS A 90 -8.59 -25.09 -14.10
C LYS A 90 -7.79 -26.32 -14.55
N ALA A 91 -8.20 -27.52 -14.15
CA ALA A 91 -7.58 -28.77 -14.60
C ALA A 91 -7.84 -29.07 -16.10
N MET A 92 -9.05 -28.79 -16.60
CA MET A 92 -9.41 -28.96 -18.02
C MET A 92 -8.72 -27.94 -18.93
N ASN A 93 -8.59 -26.68 -18.50
CA ASN A 93 -7.88 -25.65 -19.28
C ASN A 93 -6.36 -25.91 -19.29
N ALA A 94 -5.78 -26.42 -18.20
CA ALA A 94 -4.39 -26.87 -18.16
C ALA A 94 -4.14 -28.13 -19.04
N ALA A 95 -5.13 -29.02 -19.17
CA ALA A 95 -5.06 -30.18 -20.06
C ALA A 95 -5.19 -29.79 -21.55
N LYS A 96 -6.03 -28.81 -21.90
CA LYS A 96 -6.16 -28.27 -23.26
C LYS A 96 -4.92 -27.49 -23.72
N GLN A 97 -4.30 -26.68 -22.85
CA GLN A 97 -3.02 -26.03 -23.16
C GLN A 97 -1.86 -27.01 -23.32
N LYS A 98 -1.82 -28.11 -22.55
CA LYS A 98 -0.83 -29.19 -22.73
C LYS A 98 -1.00 -29.96 -24.03
N LYS A 99 -2.24 -30.10 -24.55
CA LYS A 99 -2.51 -30.76 -25.85
C LYS A 99 -2.08 -29.90 -27.05
N ALA A 100 -2.26 -28.58 -26.97
CA ALA A 100 -1.85 -27.66 -28.04
C ALA A 100 -0.33 -27.43 -28.11
N GLN A 101 0.40 -27.54 -26.99
CA GLN A 101 1.86 -27.51 -26.95
C GLN A 101 2.52 -28.87 -27.30
N GLY A 102 1.76 -29.97 -27.36
CA GLY A 102 2.29 -31.30 -27.68
C GLY A 102 2.74 -31.44 -29.14
N MET A 103 2.04 -30.83 -30.10
CA MET A 103 2.28 -31.06 -31.53
C MET A 103 3.35 -30.16 -32.17
N ARG A 104 3.91 -29.18 -31.44
CA ARG A 104 5.00 -28.30 -31.95
C ARG A 104 6.34 -28.49 -31.23
N ASN A 105 6.40 -29.36 -30.22
CA ASN A 105 7.56 -29.53 -29.36
C ASN A 105 8.28 -30.87 -29.54
N ASP A 106 7.74 -31.78 -30.35
CA ASP A 106 8.38 -33.06 -30.60
C ASP A 106 9.66 -32.87 -31.43
N ASP A 107 9.66 -32.00 -32.44
CA ASP A 107 10.87 -31.72 -33.25
C ASP A 107 11.96 -30.96 -32.46
N ALA A 108 11.56 -30.00 -31.61
CA ALA A 108 12.50 -29.25 -30.78
C ALA A 108 13.07 -30.07 -29.62
N ARG A 109 12.32 -31.06 -29.10
CA ARG A 109 12.82 -32.04 -28.13
C ARG A 109 13.78 -33.04 -28.77
N ILE A 110 13.52 -33.46 -30.01
CA ILE A 110 14.44 -34.30 -30.79
C ILE A 110 15.78 -33.58 -30.99
N PHE A 111 15.76 -32.29 -31.34
CA PHE A 111 16.98 -31.49 -31.52
C PHE A 111 17.72 -31.20 -30.21
N ASN A 112 17.02 -30.79 -29.13
CA ASN A 112 17.68 -30.54 -27.84
C ASN A 112 18.17 -31.80 -27.12
N SER A 113 17.55 -32.97 -27.38
CA SER A 113 18.06 -34.27 -26.94
C SER A 113 19.39 -34.63 -27.60
N MET A 114 19.66 -34.14 -28.82
CA MET A 114 20.93 -34.37 -29.52
C MET A 114 22.05 -33.43 -29.05
N VAL A 115 21.72 -32.25 -28.50
CA VAL A 115 22.70 -31.18 -28.21
C VAL A 115 23.11 -31.12 -26.73
N SER A 116 22.32 -31.64 -25.78
CA SER A 116 22.58 -31.45 -24.34
C SER A 116 23.03 -32.71 -23.56
N GLY A 117 23.20 -33.86 -24.22
CA GLY A 117 23.73 -35.05 -23.59
C GLY A 117 25.26 -35.04 -23.57
N ARG A 118 25.88 -35.20 -22.39
CA ARG A 118 27.28 -35.64 -22.32
C ARG A 118 27.36 -37.00 -23.01
N LYS A 119 27.80 -37.01 -24.28
CA LYS A 119 27.91 -38.24 -25.08
C LYS A 119 28.84 -39.20 -24.33
N SER A 120 28.32 -40.35 -23.91
CA SER A 120 29.18 -41.48 -23.58
C SER A 120 29.92 -41.84 -24.87
N GLY A 121 31.24 -41.73 -24.84
CA GLY A 121 32.08 -42.17 -25.95
C GLY A 121 31.85 -43.66 -26.21
N ASN A 122 31.71 -44.01 -27.49
CA ASN A 122 32.00 -45.33 -28.07
C ASN A 122 31.19 -46.55 -27.59
N VAL A 123 29.86 -46.47 -27.51
CA VAL A 123 29.02 -47.69 -27.42
C VAL A 123 27.90 -47.64 -28.46
N LEU A 124 27.86 -48.64 -29.35
CA LEU A 124 26.86 -48.75 -30.42
C LEU A 124 25.49 -49.12 -29.81
N PRO A 125 24.39 -48.45 -30.21
CA PRO A 125 23.05 -48.83 -29.79
C PRO A 125 22.76 -50.30 -30.11
N GLY A 126 22.21 -51.03 -29.14
CA GLY A 126 21.94 -52.47 -29.24
C GLY A 126 22.88 -53.37 -28.44
N GLN A 127 23.99 -52.84 -27.91
CA GLN A 127 24.88 -53.60 -27.02
C GLN A 127 24.30 -53.71 -25.59
N LEU A 128 24.65 -54.77 -24.87
CA LEU A 128 24.28 -54.96 -23.47
C LEU A 128 25.38 -54.40 -22.56
N GLU A 129 25.04 -53.48 -21.67
CA GLU A 129 25.95 -52.89 -20.68
C GLU A 129 25.33 -52.91 -19.27
N ASN A 130 26.13 -52.76 -18.22
CA ASN A 130 25.66 -52.73 -16.85
C ASN A 130 25.44 -51.30 -16.37
N CYS A 131 24.26 -51.01 -15.82
CA CYS A 131 23.90 -49.68 -15.32
C CYS A 131 24.87 -49.21 -14.23
N GLU A 132 25.37 -47.97 -14.31
CA GLU A 132 26.29 -47.40 -13.31
C GLU A 132 25.75 -47.54 -11.88
N TYR A 133 24.45 -47.30 -11.69
CA TYR A 133 23.81 -47.21 -10.38
C TYR A 133 23.30 -48.54 -9.85
N CYS A 134 22.50 -49.28 -10.62
CA CYS A 134 21.88 -50.53 -10.15
C CYS A 134 22.64 -51.78 -10.57
N LYS A 135 23.72 -51.64 -11.36
CA LYS A 135 24.56 -52.72 -11.91
C LYS A 135 23.83 -53.75 -12.77
N SER A 136 22.53 -53.58 -13.02
CA SER A 136 21.74 -54.46 -13.86
C SER A 136 22.15 -54.31 -15.33
N ARG A 137 22.23 -55.45 -16.02
CA ARG A 137 22.51 -55.52 -17.46
C ARG A 137 21.29 -55.03 -18.25
N PHE A 138 21.49 -54.09 -19.16
CA PHE A 138 20.43 -53.51 -19.98
C PHE A 138 20.94 -53.23 -21.40
N THR A 139 20.03 -53.17 -22.37
CA THR A 139 20.37 -52.82 -23.75
C THR A 139 20.57 -51.31 -23.87
N VAL A 140 21.76 -50.90 -24.28
CA VAL A 140 22.10 -49.51 -24.57
C VAL A 140 21.27 -49.04 -25.76
N THR A 141 20.57 -47.94 -25.55
CA THR A 141 19.79 -47.27 -26.60
C THR A 141 20.37 -45.89 -26.85
N THR A 142 19.96 -45.24 -27.94
CA THR A 142 20.33 -43.84 -28.22
C THR A 142 19.89 -42.85 -27.12
N TYR A 143 18.99 -43.27 -26.23
CA TYR A 143 18.47 -42.48 -25.11
C TYR A 143 19.12 -42.81 -23.76
N SER A 144 20.09 -43.73 -23.73
CA SER A 144 20.81 -44.09 -22.52
C SER A 144 21.73 -42.93 -22.09
N LYS A 145 21.56 -42.45 -20.85
CA LYS A 145 22.31 -41.31 -20.29
C LYS A 145 23.52 -41.77 -19.51
N ALA A 146 24.55 -40.93 -19.44
CA ALA A 146 25.68 -41.15 -18.55
C ALA A 146 25.36 -40.69 -17.12
N GLY A 147 25.77 -41.48 -16.12
CA GLY A 147 25.71 -41.13 -14.71
C GLY A 147 26.84 -40.20 -14.28
N ALA A 148 26.91 -39.89 -12.99
CA ALA A 148 27.85 -38.92 -12.43
C ALA A 148 29.33 -39.29 -12.68
N LYS A 149 29.66 -40.58 -12.82
CA LYS A 149 31.02 -41.06 -13.08
C LYS A 149 31.28 -41.39 -14.57
N GLY A 150 30.33 -41.07 -15.45
CA GLY A 150 30.45 -41.25 -16.89
C GLY A 150 30.03 -42.62 -17.44
N GLY A 151 29.51 -43.54 -16.61
CA GLY A 151 29.00 -44.83 -17.05
C GLY A 151 27.53 -44.76 -17.47
N LEU A 152 27.06 -45.67 -18.34
CA LEU A 152 25.69 -45.61 -18.85
C LEU A 152 24.64 -46.07 -17.83
N LEU A 153 23.46 -45.43 -17.86
CA LEU A 153 22.34 -45.68 -16.97
C LEU A 153 21.20 -46.40 -17.71
N CYS A 154 20.62 -47.40 -17.05
CA CYS A 154 19.39 -48.02 -17.54
C CYS A 154 18.22 -47.02 -17.51
N ALA A 155 17.14 -47.30 -18.25
CA ALA A 155 16.00 -46.39 -18.36
C ALA A 155 15.35 -46.02 -17.00
N PRO A 156 15.18 -46.94 -16.03
CA PRO A 156 14.70 -46.58 -14.68
C PRO A 156 15.63 -45.62 -13.92
N CYS A 157 16.95 -45.83 -13.98
CA CYS A 157 17.91 -44.98 -13.28
C CYS A 157 18.05 -43.60 -13.96
N SER A 158 18.00 -43.56 -15.29
CA SER A 158 17.97 -42.30 -16.06
C SER A 158 16.74 -41.46 -15.71
N LYS A 159 15.56 -42.08 -15.57
CA LYS A 159 14.34 -41.38 -15.13
C LYS A 159 14.47 -40.83 -13.70
N ARG A 160 15.15 -41.53 -12.80
CA ARG A 160 15.38 -41.07 -11.42
C ARG A 160 16.34 -39.88 -11.38
N GLU A 161 17.41 -39.90 -12.16
CA GLU A 161 18.31 -38.75 -12.37
C GLU A 161 17.56 -37.54 -12.93
N ASP A 162 16.75 -37.74 -13.96
CA ASP A 162 15.95 -36.65 -14.56
C ASP A 162 15.00 -36.00 -13.54
N LEU A 163 14.39 -36.80 -12.66
CA LEU A 163 13.54 -36.27 -11.59
C LEU A 163 14.36 -35.48 -10.56
N ARG A 164 15.56 -35.93 -10.21
CA ARG A 164 16.48 -35.25 -9.29
C ARG A 164 17.00 -33.93 -9.87
N ASP A 165 17.36 -33.92 -11.14
CA ASP A 165 17.77 -32.73 -11.89
C ASP A 165 16.61 -31.74 -12.08
N GLN A 166 15.40 -32.23 -12.33
CA GLN A 166 14.23 -31.37 -12.35
C GLN A 166 13.94 -30.75 -10.98
N GLN A 167 14.13 -31.50 -9.89
CA GLN A 167 13.98 -30.98 -8.53
C GLN A 167 15.06 -29.94 -8.20
N SER A 168 16.33 -30.19 -8.54
CA SER A 168 17.43 -29.24 -8.31
C SER A 168 17.22 -27.94 -9.10
N ARG A 169 16.83 -28.04 -10.38
CA ARG A 169 16.46 -26.89 -11.23
C ARG A 169 15.26 -26.13 -10.67
N LYS A 170 14.24 -26.82 -10.16
CA LYS A 170 13.08 -26.20 -9.49
C LYS A 170 13.49 -25.45 -8.22
N THR A 171 14.37 -26.03 -7.40
CA THR A 171 14.88 -25.39 -6.17
C THR A 171 15.72 -24.15 -6.48
N LEU A 172 16.61 -24.21 -7.48
CA LEU A 172 17.39 -23.07 -7.98
C LEU A 172 16.48 -21.98 -8.56
N ALA A 173 15.50 -22.34 -9.39
CA ALA A 173 14.52 -21.41 -9.94
C ALA A 173 13.69 -20.72 -8.84
N ASN A 174 13.28 -21.47 -7.81
CA ASN A 174 12.56 -20.93 -6.66
C ASN A 174 13.44 -20.00 -5.81
N LYS A 175 14.73 -20.33 -5.61
CA LYS A 175 15.70 -19.49 -4.91
C LYS A 175 15.92 -18.16 -5.65
N ASN A 176 16.09 -18.21 -6.97
CA ASN A 176 16.22 -17.03 -7.82
C ASN A 176 14.95 -16.16 -7.81
N LYS A 177 13.76 -16.79 -7.84
CA LYS A 177 12.46 -16.08 -7.74
C LYS A 177 12.30 -15.39 -6.38
N ARG A 178 12.70 -16.04 -5.29
CA ARG A 178 12.67 -15.47 -3.93
C ARG A 178 13.65 -14.31 -3.79
N GLY A 179 14.86 -14.44 -4.33
CA GLY A 179 15.87 -13.36 -4.37
C GLY A 179 15.38 -12.13 -5.16
N ARG A 180 14.79 -12.34 -6.34
CA ARG A 180 14.21 -11.24 -7.14
C ARG A 180 13.10 -10.50 -6.37
N ARG A 181 12.20 -11.23 -5.71
CA ARG A 181 11.12 -10.63 -4.90
C ARG A 181 11.66 -9.84 -3.71
N GLN A 182 12.69 -10.35 -3.03
CA GLN A 182 13.33 -9.66 -1.91
C GLN A 182 14.00 -8.35 -2.37
N ASN A 183 14.66 -8.34 -3.53
CA ASN A 183 15.26 -7.12 -4.07
C ASN A 183 14.19 -6.08 -4.45
N VAL A 184 13.08 -6.49 -5.07
CA VAL A 184 11.95 -5.59 -5.34
C VAL A 184 11.37 -5.04 -4.04
N SER A 185 11.21 -5.87 -3.00
CA SER A 185 10.76 -5.40 -1.69
C SER A 185 11.70 -4.35 -1.09
N LYS A 186 13.02 -4.55 -1.17
CA LYS A 186 14.00 -3.57 -0.69
C LYS A 186 13.91 -2.25 -1.44
N ILE A 187 13.78 -2.30 -2.77
CA ILE A 187 13.60 -1.10 -3.60
C ILE A 187 12.31 -0.37 -3.21
N LEU A 188 11.19 -1.08 -3.00
CA LEU A 188 9.93 -0.50 -2.54
C LEU A 188 10.07 0.16 -1.15
N ASP A 189 10.86 -0.44 -0.26
CA ASP A 189 11.21 0.14 1.03
C ASP A 189 12.16 1.37 0.90
N GLY A 190 12.60 1.72 -0.31
CA GLY A 190 13.57 2.80 -0.58
C GLY A 190 15.02 2.41 -0.26
N ILE A 191 15.29 1.12 -0.05
CA ILE A 191 16.60 0.60 0.32
C ILE A 191 17.34 0.18 -0.96
N VAL A 192 18.29 1.01 -1.38
CA VAL A 192 19.30 0.65 -2.40
C VAL A 192 20.55 0.19 -1.68
N GLN A 193 20.62 -1.11 -1.39
CA GLN A 193 21.82 -1.67 -0.78
C GLN A 193 22.86 -1.93 -1.88
N LEU A 194 23.86 -1.04 -1.94
CA LEU A 194 25.09 -1.27 -2.71
C LEU A 194 26.05 -2.08 -1.82
N GLY A 195 26.41 -3.29 -2.26
CA GLY A 195 27.33 -4.17 -1.53
C GLY A 195 26.70 -5.11 -0.51
N ALA A 196 27.55 -5.75 0.30
CA ALA A 196 27.14 -6.72 1.32
C ALA A 196 26.41 -6.04 2.49
N PRO A 197 25.40 -6.70 3.12
CA PRO A 197 24.81 -6.18 4.34
C PRO A 197 25.84 -6.09 5.45
N SER A 198 25.66 -5.13 6.35
CA SER A 198 26.52 -5.03 7.53
C SER A 198 26.39 -6.31 8.37
N LEU A 199 27.44 -6.64 9.12
CA LEU A 199 27.40 -7.78 10.04
C LEU A 199 26.22 -7.66 11.01
N VAL A 200 25.96 -6.45 11.52
CA VAL A 200 24.80 -6.15 12.37
C VAL A 200 23.49 -6.51 11.68
N GLU A 201 23.30 -6.11 10.41
CA GLU A 201 22.08 -6.44 9.66
C GLU A 201 21.93 -7.95 9.42
N ALA A 202 23.04 -8.66 9.20
CA ALA A 202 23.06 -10.11 9.08
C ALA A 202 22.67 -10.79 10.42
N CYS A 203 23.24 -10.34 11.54
CA CYS A 203 22.92 -10.83 12.88
C CYS A 203 21.45 -10.59 13.24
N ILE A 204 20.92 -9.38 13.02
CA ILE A 204 19.50 -9.06 13.27
C ILE A 204 18.58 -9.98 12.46
N LYS A 205 18.91 -10.24 11.19
CA LYS A 205 18.13 -11.18 10.36
C LYS A 205 18.18 -12.60 10.90
N GLN A 206 19.32 -13.03 11.41
CA GLN A 206 19.49 -14.37 11.98
C GLN A 206 18.67 -14.51 13.26
N VAL A 207 18.75 -13.54 14.17
CA VAL A 207 17.91 -13.45 15.38
C VAL A 207 16.43 -13.53 15.00
N ALA A 208 15.99 -12.70 14.06
CA ALA A 208 14.59 -12.68 13.63
C ALA A 208 14.12 -13.98 12.93
N ASN A 209 15.04 -14.82 12.41
CA ASN A 209 14.71 -16.12 11.82
C ASN A 209 14.53 -17.23 12.87
N HIS A 210 15.14 -17.06 14.05
CA HIS A 210 15.16 -18.03 15.15
C HIS A 210 14.50 -17.46 16.40
N ILE A 211 13.58 -16.51 16.24
CA ILE A 211 13.01 -15.76 17.37
C ILE A 211 12.26 -16.64 18.37
N GLU A 212 11.69 -17.76 17.91
CA GLU A 212 10.97 -18.73 18.74
C GLU A 212 11.92 -19.58 19.59
N ASP A 213 13.22 -19.64 19.24
CA ASP A 213 14.25 -20.38 19.95
C ASP A 213 14.99 -19.49 20.98
N ILE A 214 14.60 -18.22 21.12
CA ILE A 214 15.26 -17.23 21.98
C ILE A 214 14.46 -17.06 23.26
N GLU A 215 15.12 -17.20 24.41
CA GLU A 215 14.52 -17.00 25.73
C GLU A 215 14.58 -15.53 26.17
N GLU A 216 15.69 -14.84 25.88
CA GLU A 216 15.88 -13.42 26.20
C GLU A 216 16.84 -12.74 25.21
N PHE A 217 16.73 -11.42 25.06
CA PHE A 217 17.68 -10.63 24.26
C PHE A 217 18.96 -10.27 25.01
N GLY A 218 18.95 -10.30 26.35
CA GLY A 218 20.02 -9.75 27.17
C GLY A 218 20.21 -8.25 26.96
N ASP A 219 21.47 -7.79 26.98
CA ASP A 219 21.85 -6.38 26.88
C ASP A 219 21.93 -5.87 25.43
N LEU A 220 20.80 -5.89 24.71
CA LEU A 220 20.71 -5.25 23.40
C LEU A 220 20.47 -3.74 23.51
N PRO A 221 21.21 -2.91 22.72
CA PRO A 221 20.93 -1.48 22.62
C PRO A 221 19.48 -1.20 22.19
N PRO A 222 18.85 -0.12 22.71
CA PRO A 222 17.46 0.21 22.40
C PRO A 222 17.15 0.34 20.89
N ASP A 223 18.08 0.89 20.09
CA ASP A 223 17.91 0.98 18.63
C ASP A 223 17.81 -0.41 17.97
N LEU A 224 18.55 -1.40 18.48
CA LEU A 224 18.49 -2.76 17.94
C LEU A 224 17.20 -3.47 18.33
N VAL A 225 16.73 -3.29 19.58
CA VAL A 225 15.43 -3.80 20.03
C VAL A 225 14.30 -3.20 19.19
N LEU A 226 14.35 -1.90 18.92
CA LEU A 226 13.38 -1.22 18.06
C LEU A 226 13.39 -1.79 16.62
N ARG A 227 14.57 -2.02 16.04
CA ARG A 227 14.71 -2.63 14.71
C ARG A 227 14.17 -4.07 14.68
N LEU A 228 14.42 -4.86 15.72
CA LEU A 228 13.88 -6.21 15.85
C LEU A 228 12.35 -6.18 15.92
N SER A 229 11.77 -5.28 16.72
CA SER A 229 10.31 -5.04 16.76
C SER A 229 9.77 -4.75 15.36
N HIS A 230 10.38 -3.85 14.59
CA HIS A 230 9.96 -3.56 13.20
C HIS A 230 10.01 -4.79 12.30
N ILE A 231 11.09 -5.57 12.35
CA ILE A 231 11.28 -6.75 11.50
C ILE A 231 10.27 -7.84 11.84
N LEU A 232 10.08 -8.11 13.13
CA LEU A 232 9.14 -9.12 13.57
C LEU A 232 7.69 -8.69 13.29
N SER A 233 7.34 -7.41 13.47
CA SER A 233 6.04 -6.88 13.07
C SER A 233 5.81 -7.03 11.56
N LYS A 234 6.80 -6.70 10.72
CA LYS A 234 6.72 -6.90 9.26
C LYS A 234 6.55 -8.38 8.87
N ARG A 235 7.05 -9.30 9.69
CA ARG A 235 6.89 -10.76 9.53
C ARG A 235 5.62 -11.31 10.19
N ARG A 236 4.84 -10.47 10.89
CA ARG A 236 3.70 -10.88 11.73
C ARG A 236 4.10 -11.95 12.75
N ALA A 237 5.29 -11.78 13.34
CA ALA A 237 5.90 -12.72 14.28
C ALA A 237 5.82 -12.26 15.74
N LEU A 238 5.16 -11.13 16.03
CA LEU A 238 4.83 -10.72 17.40
C LEU A 238 3.60 -11.50 17.88
N THR A 239 3.83 -12.46 18.77
CA THR A 239 2.85 -13.34 19.44
C THR A 239 3.02 -13.26 20.96
N SER A 240 2.12 -13.88 21.72
CA SER A 240 2.20 -14.01 23.18
C SER A 240 3.53 -14.61 23.68
N LEU A 241 4.19 -15.45 22.89
CA LEU A 241 5.52 -15.98 23.23
C LEU A 241 6.61 -14.92 23.01
N THR A 242 6.66 -14.34 21.81
CA THR A 242 7.76 -13.45 21.42
C THR A 242 7.67 -12.06 22.06
N VAL A 243 6.50 -11.65 22.56
CA VAL A 243 6.33 -10.34 23.20
C VAL A 243 7.13 -10.26 24.50
N ASP A 244 7.34 -11.39 25.17
CA ASP A 244 8.13 -11.50 26.40
C ASP A 244 9.57 -11.00 26.23
N LEU A 245 10.14 -11.18 25.03
CA LEU A 245 11.48 -10.71 24.68
C LEU A 245 11.62 -9.18 24.75
N PHE A 246 10.50 -8.46 24.68
CA PHE A 246 10.46 -7.00 24.73
C PHE A 246 10.13 -6.46 26.12
N LEU A 247 9.76 -7.32 27.08
CA LEU A 247 9.32 -6.89 28.40
C LEU A 247 10.51 -6.73 29.33
N ARG A 248 10.76 -5.49 29.74
CA ARG A 248 11.86 -5.13 30.63
C ARG A 248 11.39 -4.15 31.70
N GLY A 249 11.55 -4.54 32.97
CA GLY A 249 11.07 -3.74 34.11
C GLY A 249 11.82 -2.43 34.33
N ASP A 250 13.03 -2.29 33.76
CA ASP A 250 13.89 -1.11 33.86
C ASP A 250 13.71 -0.11 32.70
N VAL A 251 12.90 -0.45 31.68
CA VAL A 251 12.71 0.37 30.48
C VAL A 251 11.38 1.12 30.54
N THR A 252 11.39 2.38 30.10
CA THR A 252 10.22 3.29 30.14
C THR A 252 9.44 3.36 28.83
N VAL A 253 9.83 2.57 27.82
CA VAL A 253 9.28 2.60 26.46
C VAL A 253 8.93 1.20 26.00
N ILE A 254 7.71 1.02 25.51
CA ILE A 254 7.30 -0.16 24.76
C ILE A 254 6.86 0.24 23.35
N ASP A 255 7.49 -0.34 22.34
CA ASP A 255 7.24 -0.06 20.91
C ASP A 255 6.95 -1.36 20.16
N ILE A 256 5.67 -1.69 19.97
CA ILE A 256 5.17 -2.84 19.20
C ILE A 256 4.37 -2.34 17.99
N TYR A 257 4.83 -2.68 16.77
CA TYR A 257 4.29 -2.12 15.53
C TYR A 257 3.23 -2.99 14.84
N ASP A 258 3.01 -4.22 15.31
CA ASP A 258 1.93 -5.12 14.92
C ASP A 258 1.60 -6.03 16.11
N SER A 259 0.60 -5.63 16.90
CA SER A 259 0.02 -6.36 18.01
C SER A 259 -1.17 -7.22 17.57
N GLY A 260 -1.38 -7.44 16.28
CA GLY A 260 -2.58 -8.10 15.76
C GLY A 260 -2.71 -9.60 16.08
N LYS A 261 -1.71 -10.18 16.78
CA LYS A 261 -1.74 -11.55 17.32
C LYS A 261 -1.56 -11.58 18.85
N LEU A 262 -1.61 -10.42 19.51
CA LEU A 262 -1.59 -10.36 20.98
C LEU A 262 -3.01 -10.41 21.51
N GLU A 263 -3.18 -11.06 22.65
CA GLU A 263 -4.45 -11.23 23.35
C GLU A 263 -4.53 -10.31 24.57
N GLU A 264 -5.70 -10.24 25.20
CA GLU A 264 -5.97 -9.42 26.39
C GLU A 264 -4.93 -9.60 27.53
N ASN A 265 -4.54 -10.85 27.78
CA ASN A 265 -3.58 -11.18 28.84
C ASN A 265 -2.16 -10.69 28.51
N ASP A 266 -1.82 -10.57 27.23
CA ASP A 266 -0.50 -10.08 26.82
C ASP A 266 -0.37 -8.58 27.13
N PHE A 267 -1.40 -7.79 26.87
CA PHE A 267 -1.44 -6.38 27.26
C PHE A 267 -1.37 -6.20 28.77
N GLN A 268 -2.14 -6.99 29.51
CA GLN A 268 -2.08 -7.02 30.96
C GLN A 268 -0.66 -7.31 31.46
N LYS A 269 0.01 -8.32 30.87
CA LYS A 269 1.38 -8.71 31.19
C LYS A 269 2.39 -7.61 30.87
N ILE A 270 2.24 -6.91 29.74
CA ILE A 270 3.08 -5.74 29.39
C ILE A 270 3.04 -4.71 30.52
N PHE A 271 1.84 -4.28 30.91
CA PHE A 271 1.65 -3.24 31.92
C PHE A 271 2.08 -3.68 33.33
N ALA A 272 1.94 -4.96 33.66
CA ALA A 272 2.39 -5.52 34.92
C ALA A 272 3.91 -5.60 35.02
N THR A 273 4.57 -5.99 33.92
CA THR A 273 6.02 -6.23 33.89
C THR A 273 6.82 -4.93 33.74
N MET A 274 6.23 -3.89 33.16
CA MET A 274 6.89 -2.62 32.87
C MET A 274 6.23 -1.47 33.66
N PRO A 275 6.44 -1.31 34.98
CA PRO A 275 5.70 -0.35 35.80
C PRO A 275 6.03 1.12 35.50
N PHE A 276 7.23 1.42 34.99
CA PHE A 276 7.72 2.80 34.77
C PHE A 276 7.49 3.35 33.35
N LEU A 277 6.51 2.82 32.61
CA LEU A 277 6.23 3.28 31.25
C LEU A 277 5.91 4.78 31.18
N GLU A 278 6.67 5.48 30.32
CA GLU A 278 6.42 6.86 29.90
C GLU A 278 5.89 6.91 28.46
N ARG A 279 6.28 5.96 27.60
CA ARG A 279 5.82 5.86 26.21
C ARG A 279 5.27 4.47 25.89
N VAL A 280 4.02 4.46 25.45
CA VAL A 280 3.30 3.25 25.03
C VAL A 280 2.95 3.38 23.56
N ASN A 281 3.53 2.52 22.73
CA ASN A 281 3.21 2.41 21.31
C ASN A 281 2.82 0.97 20.99
N LEU A 282 1.52 0.74 20.82
CA LEU A 282 0.94 -0.56 20.53
C LEU A 282 0.04 -0.41 19.30
N ARG A 283 0.51 -0.88 18.15
CA ARG A 283 -0.21 -0.77 16.88
C ARG A 283 -0.97 -2.03 16.53
N PHE A 284 -2.03 -1.92 15.75
CA PHE A 284 -2.95 -3.05 15.51
C PHE A 284 -3.41 -3.74 16.82
N ALA A 285 -3.63 -2.94 17.87
CA ALA A 285 -3.95 -3.40 19.21
C ALA A 285 -5.46 -3.72 19.35
N GLY A 286 -5.97 -4.57 18.46
CA GLY A 286 -7.41 -4.86 18.36
C GLY A 286 -8.01 -5.61 19.55
N GLN A 287 -7.18 -6.27 20.37
CA GLN A 287 -7.62 -6.96 21.60
C GLN A 287 -7.40 -6.12 22.88
N LEU A 288 -6.97 -4.85 22.76
CA LEU A 288 -6.86 -3.95 23.90
C LEU A 288 -8.25 -3.39 24.26
N LYS A 289 -8.73 -3.67 25.48
CA LYS A 289 -10.05 -3.27 25.98
C LYS A 289 -9.93 -2.36 27.21
N ASP A 290 -11.07 -1.84 27.66
CA ASP A 290 -11.17 -0.97 28.84
C ASP A 290 -10.50 -1.55 30.08
N LYS A 291 -10.66 -2.86 30.35
CA LYS A 291 -10.06 -3.50 31.53
C LYS A 291 -8.54 -3.38 31.55
N GLN A 292 -7.88 -3.63 30.42
CA GLN A 292 -6.42 -3.52 30.32
C GLN A 292 -5.98 -2.06 30.36
N LEU A 293 -6.80 -1.14 29.81
CA LEU A 293 -6.56 0.30 29.90
C LEU A 293 -6.64 0.81 31.35
N GLU A 294 -7.65 0.36 32.10
CA GLU A 294 -7.82 0.65 33.53
C GLU A 294 -6.66 0.09 34.35
N TYR A 295 -6.20 -1.12 34.01
CA TYR A 295 -5.02 -1.68 34.65
C TYR A 295 -3.76 -0.84 34.38
N MET A 296 -3.53 -0.43 33.13
CA MET A 296 -2.44 0.47 32.76
C MET A 296 -2.50 1.78 33.54
N MET A 297 -3.67 2.42 33.62
CA MET A 297 -3.86 3.63 34.44
C MET A 297 -3.58 3.38 35.92
N GLY A 298 -3.90 2.19 36.43
CA GLY A 298 -3.66 1.73 37.79
C GLY A 298 -2.17 1.60 38.14
N HIS A 299 -1.34 1.13 37.21
CA HIS A 299 0.05 0.74 37.48
C HIS A 299 1.07 1.69 36.85
N ASN A 300 0.81 2.18 35.64
CA ASN A 300 1.72 3.04 34.88
C ASN A 300 1.34 4.51 35.02
N LYS A 301 1.73 5.14 36.12
CA LYS A 301 1.32 6.52 36.48
C LYS A 301 2.04 7.65 35.73
N ASN A 302 3.08 7.31 34.97
CA ASN A 302 4.00 8.29 34.35
C ASN A 302 3.91 8.32 32.82
N VAL A 303 2.87 7.74 32.23
CA VAL A 303 2.68 7.74 30.77
C VAL A 303 2.47 9.18 30.28
N LYS A 304 3.33 9.59 29.35
CA LYS A 304 3.33 10.91 28.68
C LYS A 304 3.02 10.81 27.19
N HIS A 305 3.29 9.65 26.59
CA HIS A 305 3.17 9.44 25.15
C HIS A 305 2.40 8.16 24.83
N ILE A 306 1.27 8.30 24.17
CA ILE A 306 0.42 7.17 23.78
C ILE A 306 0.29 7.15 22.26
N HIS A 307 0.54 5.97 21.69
CA HIS A 307 0.32 5.68 20.28
C HIS A 307 -0.41 4.36 20.16
N LEU A 308 -1.70 4.43 19.85
CA LEU A 308 -2.56 3.27 19.68
C LEU A 308 -3.13 3.28 18.27
N ASP A 309 -3.24 2.10 17.69
CA ASP A 309 -3.75 1.92 16.34
C ASP A 309 -4.67 0.69 16.31
N ALA A 310 -5.82 0.83 15.66
CA ALA A 310 -6.89 -0.17 15.60
C ALA A 310 -7.40 -0.66 16.98
N SER A 311 -7.31 0.16 18.02
CA SER A 311 -7.78 -0.14 19.38
C SER A 311 -9.28 0.14 19.54
N ASN A 312 -10.09 -0.51 18.71
CA ASN A 312 -11.53 -0.24 18.61
C ASN A 312 -12.38 -0.81 19.75
N LEU A 313 -11.83 -1.71 20.57
CA LEU A 313 -12.54 -2.29 21.72
C LEU A 313 -12.40 -1.46 23.00
N ILE A 314 -11.80 -0.28 22.91
CA ILE A 314 -11.83 0.74 23.97
C ILE A 314 -13.10 1.57 23.79
N SER A 315 -13.91 1.69 24.83
CA SER A 315 -15.14 2.50 24.80
C SER A 315 -14.82 4.00 24.87
N ASN A 316 -15.81 4.84 24.57
CA ASN A 316 -15.70 6.29 24.75
C ASN A 316 -15.45 6.63 26.23
N GLU A 317 -16.14 5.94 27.14
CA GLU A 317 -15.91 6.05 28.58
C GLU A 317 -14.49 5.64 28.97
N GLY A 318 -13.94 4.59 28.33
CA GLY A 318 -12.55 4.16 28.49
C GLY A 318 -11.55 5.26 28.12
N TRP A 319 -11.75 5.91 26.98
CA TRP A 319 -10.94 7.07 26.56
C TRP A 319 -11.07 8.25 27.51
N GLN A 320 -12.29 8.60 27.92
CA GLN A 320 -12.53 9.68 28.86
C GLN A 320 -11.85 9.43 30.21
N LYS A 321 -11.93 8.21 30.74
CA LYS A 321 -11.20 7.79 31.96
C LYS A 321 -9.69 7.94 31.77
N LEU A 322 -9.15 7.55 30.62
CA LEU A 322 -7.74 7.70 30.29
C LEU A 322 -7.29 9.17 30.30
N PHE A 323 -8.06 10.05 29.65
CA PHE A 323 -7.74 11.47 29.61
C PHE A 323 -7.82 12.11 30.99
N LYS A 324 -8.79 11.72 31.82
CA LYS A 324 -8.90 12.15 33.22
C LYS A 324 -7.73 11.67 34.07
N ALA A 325 -7.32 10.40 33.90
CA ALA A 325 -6.29 9.78 34.72
C ALA A 325 -4.89 10.34 34.45
N TYR A 326 -4.54 10.55 33.18
CA TYR A 326 -3.23 11.12 32.82
C TYR A 326 -3.24 12.64 32.81
N GLY A 327 -4.36 13.26 32.41
CA GLY A 327 -4.56 14.70 32.41
C GLY A 327 -3.38 15.47 31.84
N SER A 328 -2.89 16.45 32.61
CA SER A 328 -1.79 17.32 32.22
C SER A 328 -0.43 16.62 32.08
N LYS A 329 -0.30 15.33 32.40
CA LYS A 329 0.93 14.55 32.10
C LYS A 329 1.02 14.15 30.63
N LEU A 330 -0.10 14.09 29.92
CA LEU A 330 -0.13 13.63 28.54
C LEU A 330 0.42 14.72 27.61
N GLU A 331 1.52 14.42 26.92
CA GLU A 331 2.21 15.35 26.02
C GLU A 331 2.05 14.97 24.54
N SER A 332 1.85 13.69 24.24
CA SER A 332 1.64 13.20 22.87
C SER A 332 0.57 12.12 22.82
N LEU A 333 -0.44 12.33 21.98
CA LEU A 333 -1.47 11.35 21.67
C LEU A 333 -1.50 11.09 20.16
N LYS A 334 -1.40 9.82 19.78
CA LYS A 334 -1.49 9.37 18.39
C LYS A 334 -2.46 8.21 18.30
N LEU A 335 -3.63 8.46 17.75
CA LEU A 335 -4.67 7.46 17.54
C LEU A 335 -4.90 7.28 16.04
N SER A 336 -5.08 6.04 15.61
CA SER A 336 -5.28 5.72 14.19
C SER A 336 -6.22 4.52 14.01
N ASN A 337 -6.98 4.50 12.91
CA ASN A 337 -7.91 3.42 12.53
C ASN A 337 -8.95 3.12 13.63
N LEU A 338 -9.67 4.16 14.05
CA LEU A 338 -10.75 4.07 15.04
C LEU A 338 -12.10 4.22 14.34
N ASP A 339 -12.78 3.11 14.14
CA ASP A 339 -13.97 2.96 13.30
C ASP A 339 -15.27 3.22 14.07
N TYR A 340 -15.32 2.83 15.34
CA TYR A 340 -16.53 2.93 16.19
C TYR A 340 -16.20 3.32 17.64
N SER A 341 -15.05 3.96 17.82
CA SER A 341 -14.51 4.36 19.12
C SER A 341 -13.92 5.77 18.99
N LEU A 342 -13.92 6.51 20.10
CA LEU A 342 -13.49 7.90 20.23
C LEU A 342 -14.41 8.88 19.47
N ASP A 343 -15.37 9.44 20.20
CA ASP A 343 -16.33 10.44 19.73
C ASP A 343 -15.92 11.89 20.06
N ASP A 344 -16.74 12.83 19.59
CA ASP A 344 -16.55 14.27 19.80
C ASP A 344 -16.53 14.65 21.30
N GLU A 345 -17.35 13.98 22.13
CA GLU A 345 -17.38 14.19 23.59
C GLU A 345 -16.08 13.73 24.26
N SER A 346 -15.55 12.58 23.86
CA SER A 346 -14.26 12.07 24.36
C SER A 346 -13.12 13.04 24.03
N ILE A 347 -13.15 13.70 22.87
CA ILE A 347 -12.20 14.76 22.51
C ILE A 347 -12.41 16.02 23.37
N ALA A 348 -13.65 16.40 23.67
CA ALA A 348 -13.92 17.53 24.58
C ALA A 348 -13.32 17.26 25.98
N VAL A 349 -13.52 16.06 26.54
CA VAL A 349 -12.91 15.62 27.80
C VAL A 349 -11.39 15.61 27.72
N MET A 350 -10.82 15.16 26.60
CA MET A 350 -9.37 15.21 26.38
C MET A 350 -8.84 16.64 26.49
N VAL A 351 -9.49 17.59 25.82
CA VAL A 351 -9.05 19.00 25.81
C VAL A 351 -9.17 19.63 27.18
N GLU A 352 -10.20 19.30 27.96
CA GLU A 352 -10.40 19.77 29.33
C GLU A 352 -9.26 19.35 30.26
N HIS A 353 -8.85 18.09 30.20
CA HIS A 353 -7.87 17.53 31.15
C HIS A 353 -6.42 17.55 30.65
N CYS A 354 -6.17 17.34 29.36
CA CYS A 354 -4.83 17.14 28.77
C CYS A 354 -4.21 18.44 28.26
N THR A 355 -4.13 19.46 29.12
CA THR A 355 -3.73 20.84 28.74
C THR A 355 -2.24 21.00 28.33
N ASN A 356 -1.41 19.99 28.56
CA ASN A 356 0.00 19.97 28.16
C ASN A 356 0.27 19.24 26.84
N LEU A 357 -0.78 18.85 26.10
CA LEU A 357 -0.63 18.14 24.84
C LEU A 357 0.11 19.00 23.80
N ARG A 358 1.28 18.53 23.36
CA ARG A 358 2.09 19.17 22.32
C ARG A 358 1.91 18.50 20.96
N ARG A 359 1.49 17.24 20.94
CA ARG A 359 1.28 16.47 19.71
C ARG A 359 -0.03 15.71 19.74
N LEU A 360 -0.88 15.99 18.76
CA LEU A 360 -2.13 15.29 18.52
C LEU A 360 -2.14 14.76 17.10
N LYS A 361 -2.34 13.45 16.96
CA LYS A 361 -2.55 12.79 15.68
C LYS A 361 -3.80 11.93 15.76
N LEU A 362 -4.79 12.23 14.94
CA LEU A 362 -6.04 11.49 14.81
C LEU A 362 -6.18 11.14 13.33
N LYS A 363 -6.05 9.86 12.98
CA LYS A 363 -6.10 9.40 11.59
C LYS A 363 -7.11 8.29 11.39
N THR A 364 -7.91 8.39 10.34
CA THR A 364 -8.93 7.37 10.04
C THR A 364 -9.83 7.16 11.27
N CYS A 365 -10.27 8.27 11.87
CA CYS A 365 -11.21 8.28 12.99
C CYS A 365 -12.61 8.61 12.45
N TRP A 366 -13.58 7.72 12.64
CA TRP A 366 -14.86 7.78 11.94
C TRP A 366 -15.90 8.65 12.64
N LEU A 367 -15.87 8.72 13.98
CA LEU A 367 -16.92 9.41 14.74
C LEU A 367 -16.66 10.92 14.92
N LEU A 368 -15.45 11.38 14.64
CA LEU A 368 -15.01 12.75 14.92
C LEU A 368 -15.43 13.73 13.82
N GLY A 369 -16.10 14.83 14.21
CA GLY A 369 -16.58 15.86 13.30
C GLY A 369 -16.24 17.29 13.75
N ASN A 370 -17.12 18.24 13.42
CA ASN A 370 -16.93 19.66 13.70
C ASN A 370 -16.78 19.98 15.20
N ASP A 371 -17.46 19.24 16.08
CA ASP A 371 -17.39 19.45 17.53
C ASP A 371 -16.02 19.04 18.10
N ALA A 372 -15.43 17.94 17.60
CA ALA A 372 -14.04 17.61 17.89
C ALA A 372 -13.09 18.69 17.39
N LEU A 373 -13.27 19.21 16.16
CA LEU A 373 -12.42 20.31 15.63
C LEU A 373 -12.50 21.56 16.51
N SER A 374 -13.71 21.97 16.88
CA SER A 374 -13.96 23.10 17.79
C SER A 374 -13.27 22.89 19.13
N SER A 375 -13.34 21.68 19.69
CA SER A 375 -12.66 21.34 20.93
C SER A 375 -11.14 21.38 20.78
N ILE A 376 -10.57 20.75 19.76
CA ILE A 376 -9.13 20.69 19.49
C ILE A 376 -8.53 22.09 19.35
N SER A 377 -9.27 23.05 18.77
CA SER A 377 -8.83 24.44 18.60
C SER A 377 -8.46 25.15 19.91
N LYS A 378 -8.89 24.62 21.07
CA LYS A 378 -8.66 25.19 22.40
C LYS A 378 -7.38 24.67 23.08
N LEU A 379 -6.61 23.77 22.44
CA LEU A 379 -5.38 23.22 23.03
C LEU A 379 -4.24 24.26 23.03
N PRO A 380 -3.79 24.72 24.21
CA PRO A 380 -2.95 25.93 24.29
C PRO A 380 -1.50 25.72 23.89
N LYS A 381 -1.00 24.48 23.95
CA LYS A 381 0.42 24.14 23.77
C LYS A 381 0.68 23.26 22.55
N LEU A 382 -0.29 23.13 21.66
CA LEU A 382 -0.18 22.20 20.54
C LEU A 382 0.83 22.71 19.51
N GLU A 383 1.83 21.88 19.22
CA GLU A 383 2.90 22.16 18.24
C GLU A 383 2.79 21.27 17.01
N HIS A 384 2.16 20.10 17.15
CA HIS A 384 2.07 19.10 16.10
C HIS A 384 0.64 18.59 15.97
N LEU A 385 -0.01 18.95 14.86
CA LEU A 385 -1.37 18.51 14.55
C LEU A 385 -1.37 17.64 13.29
N SER A 386 -2.06 16.50 13.34
CA SER A 386 -2.30 15.66 12.19
C SER A 386 -3.72 15.10 12.25
N LEU A 387 -4.55 15.51 11.29
CA LEU A 387 -5.95 15.13 11.21
C LEU A 387 -6.24 14.47 9.86
N GLU A 388 -6.96 13.37 9.92
CA GLU A 388 -7.55 12.66 8.79
C GLU A 388 -8.84 12.03 9.33
N LEU A 389 -9.93 12.78 9.25
CA LEU A 389 -11.24 12.41 9.78
C LEU A 389 -12.09 11.86 8.64
N LEU A 390 -12.90 10.83 8.90
CA LEU A 390 -13.76 10.26 7.84
C LEU A 390 -15.16 10.87 7.81
N LYS A 391 -15.63 11.42 8.94
CA LYS A 391 -16.87 12.19 8.99
C LYS A 391 -16.67 13.49 8.22
N GLU A 392 -17.69 13.88 7.47
CA GLU A 392 -17.67 15.16 6.77
C GLU A 392 -17.58 16.32 7.77
N THR A 393 -16.74 17.30 7.45
CA THR A 393 -16.48 18.49 8.28
C THR A 393 -16.61 19.73 7.43
N SER A 394 -16.89 20.87 8.06
CA SER A 394 -17.05 22.15 7.36
C SER A 394 -15.73 22.91 7.24
N SER A 395 -15.62 23.77 6.23
CA SER A 395 -14.44 24.64 6.06
C SER A 395 -14.25 25.57 7.26
N GLU A 396 -15.35 26.10 7.80
CA GLU A 396 -15.37 27.04 8.92
C GLU A 396 -14.79 26.42 10.20
N ALA A 397 -15.15 25.16 10.49
CA ALA A 397 -14.60 24.46 11.65
C ALA A 397 -13.07 24.30 11.52
N LEU A 398 -12.58 24.04 10.31
CA LEU A 398 -11.15 23.93 10.03
C LEU A 398 -10.44 25.28 10.10
N LEU A 399 -11.07 26.36 9.63
CA LEU A 399 -10.58 27.73 9.77
C LEU A 399 -10.35 28.11 11.24
N VAL A 400 -11.29 27.77 12.12
CA VAL A 400 -11.14 28.02 13.57
C VAL A 400 -9.92 27.28 14.14
N VAL A 401 -9.70 26.03 13.72
CA VAL A 401 -8.52 25.25 14.14
C VAL A 401 -7.23 25.92 13.69
N VAL A 402 -7.13 26.33 12.43
CA VAL A 402 -5.92 26.99 11.89
C VAL A 402 -5.72 28.37 12.51
N ASP A 403 -6.78 29.16 12.71
CA ASP A 403 -6.72 30.48 13.34
C ASP A 403 -6.13 30.41 14.76
N LYS A 404 -6.65 29.50 15.58
CA LYS A 404 -6.27 29.40 17.00
C LYS A 404 -4.93 28.72 17.20
N LEU A 405 -4.65 27.63 16.47
CA LEU A 405 -3.46 26.81 16.71
C LEU A 405 -2.26 27.24 15.85
N GLY A 406 -2.52 27.79 14.67
CA GLY A 406 -1.51 28.14 13.65
C GLY A 406 -0.26 28.85 14.18
N PRO A 407 -0.36 29.87 15.06
CA PRO A 407 0.80 30.60 15.57
C PRO A 407 1.82 29.73 16.33
N ASN A 408 1.38 28.60 16.90
CA ASN A 408 2.23 27.68 17.67
C ASN A 408 2.64 26.42 16.91
N LEU A 409 1.99 26.12 15.79
CA LEU A 409 2.23 24.88 15.05
C LEU A 409 3.59 24.87 14.38
N LYS A 410 4.33 23.77 14.61
CA LYS A 410 5.56 23.39 13.91
C LYS A 410 5.31 22.38 12.81
N THR A 411 4.22 21.60 12.92
CA THR A 411 3.78 20.69 11.88
C THR A 411 2.26 20.67 11.78
N LEU A 412 1.75 20.84 10.57
CA LEU A 412 0.33 20.75 10.25
C LEU A 412 0.12 19.69 9.18
N SER A 413 -0.82 18.78 9.42
CA SER A 413 -1.21 17.76 8.45
C SER A 413 -2.73 17.65 8.42
N LEU A 414 -3.32 18.08 7.32
CA LEU A 414 -4.75 18.01 7.04
C LEU A 414 -4.92 17.13 5.80
N SER A 415 -5.62 16.00 5.93
CA SER A 415 -5.80 15.04 4.83
C SER A 415 -7.27 14.65 4.74
N GLY A 416 -7.82 14.63 3.53
CA GLY A 416 -9.20 14.18 3.29
C GLY A 416 -10.28 15.19 3.69
N PHE A 417 -9.91 16.45 3.93
CA PHE A 417 -10.87 17.54 4.18
C PHE A 417 -11.44 18.04 2.86
N LYS A 418 -12.44 17.33 2.35
CA LYS A 418 -13.02 17.56 1.01
C LYS A 418 -13.69 18.92 0.86
N ASN A 419 -14.25 19.47 1.94
CA ASN A 419 -14.93 20.76 1.95
C ASN A 419 -14.01 21.95 2.25
N ALA A 420 -12.70 21.71 2.48
CA ALA A 420 -11.75 22.80 2.67
C ALA A 420 -11.52 23.55 1.36
N ASP A 421 -11.73 24.85 1.38
CA ASP A 421 -11.59 25.76 0.25
C ASP A 421 -10.35 26.66 0.40
N ASP A 422 -10.16 27.57 -0.57
CA ASP A 422 -9.02 28.50 -0.64
C ASP A 422 -8.80 29.27 0.66
N THR A 423 -9.87 29.57 1.41
CA THR A 423 -9.79 30.34 2.64
C THR A 423 -8.94 29.64 3.71
N VAL A 424 -8.88 28.30 3.69
CA VAL A 424 -8.05 27.52 4.62
C VAL A 424 -6.57 27.71 4.30
N LEU A 425 -6.19 27.74 3.02
CA LEU A 425 -4.81 28.01 2.60
C LEU A 425 -4.41 29.45 2.94
N ASP A 426 -5.30 30.42 2.69
CA ASP A 426 -5.10 31.82 3.06
C ASP A 426 -4.93 31.98 4.59
N MET A 427 -5.71 31.24 5.39
CA MET A 427 -5.57 31.21 6.85
C MET A 427 -4.25 30.57 7.30
N ILE A 428 -3.79 29.50 6.65
CA ILE A 428 -2.47 28.90 6.92
C ILE A 428 -1.37 29.94 6.64
N HIS A 429 -1.42 30.63 5.50
CA HIS A 429 -0.47 31.69 5.16
C HIS A 429 -0.39 32.77 6.26
N GLN A 430 -1.56 33.23 6.73
CA GLN A 430 -1.66 34.31 7.71
C GLN A 430 -1.21 33.90 9.12
N ARG A 431 -1.52 32.69 9.56
CA ARG A 431 -1.41 32.30 10.98
C ARG A 431 -0.23 31.40 11.28
N CYS A 432 0.18 30.56 10.34
CA CYS A 432 1.25 29.59 10.52
C CYS A 432 2.59 30.20 10.10
N LYS A 433 3.41 30.63 11.08
CA LYS A 433 4.72 31.27 10.82
C LYS A 433 5.93 30.47 11.36
N ARG A 434 5.70 29.22 11.78
CA ARG A 434 6.71 28.36 12.43
C ARG A 434 6.68 26.91 11.93
N LEU A 435 5.99 26.66 10.82
CA LEU A 435 5.89 25.34 10.22
C LEU A 435 7.23 24.91 9.62
N SER A 436 7.58 23.66 9.90
CA SER A 436 8.64 22.91 9.21
C SER A 436 8.05 21.84 8.30
N LYS A 437 6.84 21.36 8.61
CA LYS A 437 6.15 20.32 7.84
C LYS A 437 4.70 20.72 7.56
N LEU A 438 4.33 20.68 6.30
CA LEU A 438 2.96 20.92 5.86
C LEU A 438 2.49 19.70 5.04
N ARG A 439 1.38 19.10 5.46
CA ARG A 439 0.58 18.22 4.61
C ARG A 439 -0.80 18.84 4.43
N PHE A 440 -1.21 19.04 3.19
CA PHE A 440 -2.57 19.36 2.80
C PHE A 440 -2.91 18.50 1.60
N ALA A 441 -3.52 17.34 1.85
CA ALA A 441 -3.64 16.25 0.88
C ALA A 441 -5.09 15.78 0.73
N ASP A 442 -5.38 15.16 -0.42
CA ASP A 442 -6.71 14.64 -0.76
C ASP A 442 -7.81 15.72 -0.65
N ASN A 443 -7.66 16.77 -1.48
CA ASN A 443 -8.59 17.88 -1.60
C ASN A 443 -8.86 18.19 -3.09
N CYS A 444 -10.11 18.51 -3.41
CA CYS A 444 -10.54 18.74 -4.78
C CYS A 444 -11.32 20.06 -4.95
N ILE A 445 -11.09 21.03 -4.07
CA ILE A 445 -11.77 22.34 -4.10
C ILE A 445 -10.75 23.48 -4.24
N CYS A 446 -9.66 23.45 -3.47
CA CYS A 446 -8.68 24.53 -3.47
C CYS A 446 -8.08 24.75 -4.86
N THR A 447 -7.90 26.00 -5.27
CA THR A 447 -7.38 26.40 -6.58
C THR A 447 -5.86 26.54 -6.57
N ASP A 448 -5.22 26.44 -7.75
CA ASP A 448 -3.78 26.69 -7.89
C ASP A 448 -3.40 28.13 -7.49
N ALA A 449 -4.30 29.09 -7.72
CA ALA A 449 -4.09 30.47 -7.30
C ALA A 449 -3.96 30.59 -5.77
N ALA A 450 -4.68 29.78 -4.99
CA ALA A 450 -4.54 29.77 -3.54
C ALA A 450 -3.25 29.09 -3.08
N TYR A 451 -2.80 28.02 -3.75
CA TYR A 451 -1.46 27.46 -3.50
C TYR A 451 -0.36 28.48 -3.82
N ALA A 452 -0.48 29.24 -4.90
CA ALA A 452 0.46 30.31 -5.23
C ALA A 452 0.49 31.42 -4.17
N ARG A 453 -0.69 31.87 -3.69
CA ARG A 453 -0.78 32.83 -2.58
C ARG A 453 -0.21 32.29 -1.27
N LEU A 454 -0.41 31.00 -0.98
CA LEU A 454 0.11 30.38 0.23
C LEU A 454 1.63 30.52 0.33
N PHE A 455 2.37 30.27 -0.76
CA PHE A 455 3.82 30.22 -0.74
C PHE A 455 4.51 31.54 -1.15
N THR A 456 3.83 32.44 -1.85
CA THR A 456 4.35 33.77 -2.18
C THR A 456 4.40 34.66 -0.93
N ASP A 457 5.55 35.30 -0.68
CA ASP A 457 5.76 36.25 0.44
C ASP A 457 5.31 35.73 1.82
N TRP A 458 5.38 34.42 2.03
CA TRP A 458 4.99 33.83 3.29
C TRP A 458 6.07 34.03 4.36
N ASP A 459 5.74 34.71 5.47
CA ASP A 459 6.73 34.92 6.56
C ASP A 459 7.17 33.63 7.30
N ASN A 460 6.66 32.47 6.89
CA ASN A 460 7.07 31.19 7.45
C ASN A 460 8.48 30.83 6.95
N PRO A 461 9.38 30.30 7.80
CA PRO A 461 10.66 29.78 7.33
C PRO A 461 10.49 28.69 6.26
N PRO A 462 11.49 28.45 5.39
CA PRO A 462 11.44 27.37 4.40
C PRO A 462 11.04 26.02 4.99
N LEU A 463 10.11 25.33 4.35
CA LEU A 463 9.62 24.03 4.80
C LEU A 463 10.64 22.93 4.50
N THR A 464 10.73 21.94 5.41
CA THR A 464 11.57 20.75 5.22
C THR A 464 10.79 19.56 4.68
N ASN A 465 9.47 19.51 4.89
CA ASN A 465 8.63 18.43 4.37
C ASN A 465 7.29 18.96 3.88
N VAL A 466 6.98 18.70 2.62
CA VAL A 466 5.73 19.12 1.97
C VAL A 466 5.04 17.91 1.34
N ASP A 467 3.76 17.77 1.62
CA ASP A 467 2.90 16.73 1.05
C ASP A 467 1.58 17.35 0.61
N LEU A 468 1.46 17.60 -0.69
CA LEU A 468 0.29 18.15 -1.36
C LEU A 468 -0.34 17.08 -2.26
N SER A 469 -0.19 15.80 -1.91
CA SER A 469 -0.64 14.71 -2.75
C SER A 469 -2.17 14.69 -2.91
N SER A 470 -2.61 14.26 -4.08
CA SER A 470 -4.04 14.14 -4.44
C SER A 470 -4.80 15.47 -4.35
N THR A 471 -4.12 16.61 -4.47
CA THR A 471 -4.79 17.90 -4.65
C THR A 471 -5.04 18.12 -6.14
N ARG A 472 -6.27 17.89 -6.61
CA ARG A 472 -6.61 17.97 -8.04
C ARG A 472 -8.12 18.06 -8.27
N ASP A 473 -8.50 18.51 -9.46
CA ASP A 473 -9.84 18.21 -9.99
C ASP A 473 -10.06 16.69 -10.16
N VAL A 474 -11.26 16.23 -9.82
CA VAL A 474 -11.67 14.81 -9.85
C VAL A 474 -12.67 14.53 -10.98
N ASP A 475 -12.98 15.50 -11.85
CA ASP A 475 -13.76 15.22 -13.04
C ASP A 475 -12.97 14.32 -14.02
N ASN A 476 -13.52 13.15 -14.30
CA ASN A 476 -12.94 12.20 -15.25
C ASN A 476 -13.38 12.49 -16.70
N LYS A 477 -14.38 13.35 -16.90
CA LYS A 477 -14.83 13.79 -18.23
C LYS A 477 -13.99 14.93 -18.78
N ASN A 478 -13.34 15.69 -17.90
CA ASN A 478 -12.44 16.78 -18.25
C ASN A 478 -11.00 16.46 -17.81
N PRO A 479 -10.24 15.65 -18.58
CA PRO A 479 -8.92 15.18 -18.16
C PRO A 479 -7.88 16.30 -18.01
N ASP A 480 -8.05 17.41 -18.73
CA ASP A 480 -7.17 18.57 -18.70
C ASP A 480 -7.50 19.53 -17.53
N GLY A 481 -8.61 19.29 -16.84
CA GLY A 481 -9.10 20.10 -15.73
C GLY A 481 -9.87 21.35 -16.18
N PRO A 482 -10.54 22.03 -15.23
CA PRO A 482 -11.28 23.26 -15.51
C PRO A 482 -10.35 24.42 -15.92
N GLU A 483 -10.94 25.48 -16.49
CA GLU A 483 -10.21 26.70 -16.89
C GLU A 483 -9.40 27.30 -15.74
N THR A 484 -10.00 27.37 -14.54
CA THR A 484 -9.30 27.68 -13.29
C THR A 484 -8.75 26.38 -12.71
N PRO A 485 -7.42 26.16 -12.67
CA PRO A 485 -6.87 24.89 -12.20
C PRO A 485 -7.24 24.62 -10.74
N ILE A 486 -7.81 23.46 -10.47
CA ILE A 486 -8.07 22.94 -9.12
C ILE A 486 -6.91 22.04 -8.69
N GLY A 487 -6.50 22.23 -7.44
CA GLY A 487 -5.35 21.58 -6.82
C GLY A 487 -4.05 22.33 -7.05
N LEU A 488 -2.94 21.73 -6.63
CA LEU A 488 -1.61 22.21 -6.97
C LEU A 488 -1.35 22.03 -8.48
N ALA A 489 -1.15 23.15 -9.18
CA ALA A 489 -0.75 23.19 -10.59
C ALA A 489 0.53 24.04 -10.74
N SER A 490 0.76 24.57 -11.93
CA SER A 490 2.06 25.17 -12.29
C SER A 490 2.46 26.38 -11.44
N ALA A 491 1.55 27.30 -11.13
CA ALA A 491 1.90 28.54 -10.43
C ALA A 491 2.14 28.26 -8.94
N GLY A 492 1.27 27.47 -8.31
CA GLY A 492 1.44 27.05 -6.92
C GLY A 492 2.70 26.21 -6.72
N PHE A 493 3.04 25.34 -7.67
CA PHE A 493 4.27 24.54 -7.62
C PHE A 493 5.53 25.40 -7.72
N GLN A 494 5.56 26.40 -8.61
CA GLN A 494 6.68 27.34 -8.70
C GLN A 494 6.85 28.13 -7.40
N ALA A 495 5.77 28.72 -6.89
CA ALA A 495 5.80 29.47 -5.63
C ALA A 495 6.29 28.61 -4.45
N LEU A 496 5.84 27.35 -4.35
CA LEU A 496 6.33 26.39 -3.36
C LEU A 496 7.85 26.19 -3.45
N MET A 497 8.36 25.99 -4.66
CA MET A 497 9.77 25.68 -4.90
C MET A 497 10.66 26.90 -4.70
N ASP A 498 10.18 28.09 -5.04
CA ASP A 498 10.85 29.37 -4.78
C ASP A 498 10.98 29.64 -3.28
N HIS A 499 9.91 29.40 -2.53
CA HIS A 499 9.89 29.58 -1.08
C HIS A 499 10.72 28.52 -0.33
N SER A 500 10.48 27.24 -0.60
CA SER A 500 10.98 26.12 0.24
C SER A 500 12.05 25.24 -0.41
N GLY A 501 12.19 25.26 -1.73
CA GLY A 501 12.91 24.23 -2.49
C GLY A 501 14.35 23.99 -2.02
N LYS A 502 15.08 25.04 -1.62
CA LYS A 502 16.47 24.95 -1.18
C LYS A 502 16.67 24.10 0.09
N PHE A 503 15.69 24.08 0.98
CA PHE A 503 15.74 23.40 2.28
C PHE A 503 14.82 22.18 2.37
N LEU A 504 14.02 21.95 1.34
CA LEU A 504 13.07 20.86 1.29
C LEU A 504 13.80 19.51 1.29
N GLU A 505 13.43 18.63 2.22
CA GLU A 505 14.00 17.27 2.32
C GLU A 505 13.07 16.21 1.73
N LYS A 506 11.76 16.41 1.85
CA LYS A 506 10.74 15.50 1.30
C LYS A 506 9.65 16.28 0.61
N LEU A 507 9.37 15.90 -0.63
CA LEU A 507 8.30 16.47 -1.43
C LEU A 507 7.39 15.35 -1.94
N ASN A 508 6.09 15.49 -1.75
CA ASN A 508 5.09 14.62 -2.33
C ASN A 508 4.04 15.45 -3.07
N ILE A 509 4.02 15.30 -4.40
CA ILE A 509 3.04 15.90 -5.32
C ILE A 509 2.28 14.82 -6.09
N CYS A 510 2.24 13.60 -5.55
CA CYS A 510 1.55 12.48 -6.18
C CYS A 510 0.14 12.89 -6.62
N SER A 511 -0.23 12.56 -7.85
CA SER A 511 -1.52 12.89 -8.47
C SER A 511 -1.82 14.39 -8.67
N CYS A 512 -0.85 15.31 -8.54
CA CYS A 512 -1.04 16.73 -8.87
C CYS A 512 -0.94 16.99 -10.39
N ARG A 513 -1.75 16.27 -11.19
CA ARG A 513 -1.58 16.12 -12.65
C ARG A 513 -1.58 17.41 -13.48
N HIS A 514 -2.03 18.54 -12.95
CA HIS A 514 -2.10 19.82 -13.67
C HIS A 514 -0.80 20.65 -13.60
N ILE A 515 0.24 20.18 -12.91
CA ILE A 515 1.57 20.83 -13.01
C ILE A 515 2.14 20.49 -14.39
N SER A 516 2.36 21.51 -15.21
CA SER A 516 2.83 21.33 -16.58
C SER A 516 4.27 20.80 -16.63
N HIS A 517 4.61 20.12 -17.73
CA HIS A 517 5.99 19.67 -17.99
C HIS A 517 6.96 20.85 -18.04
N GLU A 518 6.55 21.96 -18.64
CA GLU A 518 7.32 23.21 -18.71
C GLU A 518 7.65 23.74 -17.31
N SER A 519 6.65 23.82 -16.42
CA SER A 519 6.85 24.27 -15.04
C SER A 519 7.81 23.37 -14.27
N MET A 520 7.61 22.04 -14.37
CA MET A 520 8.52 21.06 -13.76
C MET A 520 9.95 21.18 -14.31
N SER A 521 10.11 21.39 -15.61
CA SER A 521 11.41 21.54 -16.27
C SER A 521 12.12 22.83 -15.85
N ALA A 522 11.38 23.93 -15.70
CA ALA A 522 11.94 25.21 -15.23
C ALA A 522 12.39 25.12 -13.76
N VAL A 523 11.56 24.54 -12.89
CA VAL A 523 11.92 24.28 -11.48
C VAL A 523 13.16 23.40 -11.40
N PHE A 524 13.22 22.30 -12.13
CA PHE A 524 14.36 21.39 -12.10
C PHE A 524 15.46 21.71 -13.12
N ASP A 525 15.55 22.95 -13.60
CA ASP A 525 16.68 23.38 -14.44
C ASP A 525 17.96 23.49 -13.61
N ALA A 526 18.79 22.45 -13.73
CA ALA A 526 20.04 22.30 -12.99
C ALA A 526 21.06 23.42 -13.21
N THR A 527 20.88 24.28 -14.22
CA THR A 527 21.76 25.43 -14.50
C THR A 527 21.45 26.63 -13.60
N HIS A 528 20.18 26.82 -13.24
CA HIS A 528 19.71 27.94 -12.42
C HIS A 528 19.29 27.52 -11.02
N ASN A 529 18.72 26.32 -10.88
CA ASN A 529 18.07 25.83 -9.66
C ASN A 529 18.77 24.59 -9.09
N LYS A 530 19.07 24.64 -7.79
CA LYS A 530 19.66 23.53 -7.02
C LYS A 530 18.91 23.32 -5.72
N TYR A 531 18.61 22.05 -5.43
CA TYR A 531 17.88 21.62 -4.24
C TYR A 531 18.76 20.64 -3.44
N PRO A 532 19.76 21.16 -2.70
CA PRO A 532 20.79 20.34 -2.07
C PRO A 532 20.27 19.43 -0.95
N CYS A 533 19.10 19.73 -0.39
CA CYS A 533 18.54 19.02 0.76
C CYS A 533 17.53 17.93 0.38
N LEU A 534 17.03 17.91 -0.87
CA LEU A 534 15.92 17.03 -1.26
C LEU A 534 16.37 15.57 -1.31
N LYS A 535 15.81 14.74 -0.42
CA LYS A 535 16.17 13.32 -0.22
C LYS A 535 15.10 12.39 -0.78
N GLU A 536 13.83 12.75 -0.68
CA GLU A 536 12.70 11.94 -1.14
C GLU A 536 11.75 12.79 -1.99
N PHE A 537 11.43 12.31 -3.19
CA PHE A 537 10.47 12.95 -4.07
C PHE A 537 9.45 11.93 -4.61
N ASP A 538 8.18 12.18 -4.36
CA ASP A 538 7.07 11.42 -4.95
C ASP A 538 6.33 12.29 -5.97
N MET A 539 6.41 11.88 -7.23
CA MET A 539 5.72 12.47 -8.38
C MET A 539 4.88 11.42 -9.10
N SER A 540 4.38 10.42 -8.36
CA SER A 540 3.53 9.38 -8.93
C SER A 540 2.28 9.98 -9.57
N PHE A 541 1.78 9.34 -10.63
CA PHE A 541 0.61 9.76 -11.41
C PHE A 541 0.77 11.12 -12.12
N HIS A 542 2.01 11.57 -12.31
CA HIS A 542 2.33 12.71 -13.16
C HIS A 542 2.55 12.21 -14.59
N THR A 543 1.49 12.17 -15.40
CA THR A 543 1.51 11.56 -16.76
C THR A 543 2.46 12.26 -17.73
N SER A 544 2.78 13.53 -17.47
CA SER A 544 3.75 14.30 -18.23
C SER A 544 5.21 13.96 -17.89
N ALA A 545 5.48 13.25 -16.78
CA ALA A 545 6.85 12.93 -16.40
C ALA A 545 7.51 11.94 -17.38
N ASP A 546 8.71 12.29 -17.84
CA ASP A 546 9.51 11.56 -18.81
C ASP A 546 10.96 11.37 -18.35
N ASP A 547 11.76 10.71 -19.18
CA ASP A 547 13.17 10.45 -18.88
C ASP A 547 13.98 11.74 -18.70
N PHE A 548 13.67 12.79 -19.48
CA PHE A 548 14.36 14.08 -19.41
C PHE A 548 14.14 14.73 -18.04
N LEU A 549 12.89 14.80 -17.59
CA LEU A 549 12.53 15.43 -16.32
C LEU A 549 13.19 14.72 -15.14
N VAL A 550 13.18 13.38 -15.12
CA VAL A 550 13.84 12.60 -14.06
C VAL A 550 15.35 12.85 -14.03
N LEU A 551 16.00 12.92 -15.20
CA LEU A 551 17.42 13.25 -15.28
C LEU A 551 17.72 14.67 -14.79
N SER A 552 16.85 15.63 -15.10
CA SER A 552 16.93 17.01 -14.60
C SER A 552 16.78 17.06 -13.08
N ILE A 553 15.82 16.33 -12.50
CA ILE A 553 15.65 16.17 -11.05
C ILE A 553 16.94 15.62 -10.41
N PHE A 554 17.55 14.57 -10.98
CA PHE A 554 18.80 14.03 -10.44
C PHE A 554 19.96 15.04 -10.46
N LYS A 555 20.05 15.86 -11.50
CA LYS A 555 21.09 16.90 -11.61
C LYS A 555 20.84 18.06 -10.65
N SER A 556 19.59 18.37 -10.35
CA SER A 556 19.19 19.47 -9.48
C SER A 556 19.22 19.09 -7.99
N CYS A 557 19.07 17.80 -7.67
CA CYS A 557 18.92 17.28 -6.31
C CYS A 557 20.06 16.30 -5.94
N PRO A 558 21.25 16.79 -5.50
CA PRO A 558 22.40 15.92 -5.25
C PRO A 558 22.25 14.99 -4.03
N ALA A 559 21.39 15.32 -3.07
CA ALA A 559 21.13 14.49 -1.88
C ALA A 559 20.00 13.47 -2.07
N LEU A 560 19.42 13.38 -3.28
CA LEU A 560 18.25 12.56 -3.55
C LEU A 560 18.58 11.07 -3.36
N ARG A 561 17.73 10.36 -2.63
CA ARG A 561 17.89 8.92 -2.34
C ARG A 561 16.71 8.10 -2.79
N LYS A 562 15.53 8.71 -2.91
CA LYS A 562 14.29 8.02 -3.25
C LYS A 562 13.45 8.87 -4.19
N VAL A 563 13.09 8.30 -5.32
CA VAL A 563 12.13 8.86 -6.28
C VAL A 563 11.02 7.85 -6.48
N ILE A 564 9.77 8.28 -6.29
CA ILE A 564 8.58 7.47 -6.51
C ILE A 564 7.84 8.06 -7.71
N ALA A 565 7.61 7.24 -8.72
CA ALA A 565 7.05 7.63 -10.01
C ALA A 565 6.15 6.53 -10.57
N PHE A 566 5.21 6.02 -9.75
CA PHE A 566 4.21 5.08 -10.22
C PHE A 566 3.32 5.72 -11.27
N ALA A 567 2.93 4.97 -12.31
CA ALA A 567 2.06 5.45 -13.39
C ALA A 567 2.60 6.66 -14.19
N CYS A 568 3.91 6.92 -14.11
CA CYS A 568 4.60 7.90 -14.95
C CYS A 568 5.12 7.18 -16.21
N PHE A 569 4.24 6.92 -17.18
CA PHE A 569 4.53 6.04 -18.32
C PHE A 569 5.53 6.62 -19.35
N GLY A 570 5.83 7.92 -19.26
CA GLY A 570 6.91 8.57 -20.03
C GLY A 570 8.30 8.17 -19.55
N ILE A 571 8.42 7.63 -18.33
CA ILE A 571 9.69 7.16 -17.75
C ILE A 571 9.94 5.73 -18.21
N ARG A 572 10.91 5.55 -19.11
CA ARG A 572 11.21 4.29 -19.77
C ARG A 572 12.62 3.84 -19.45
N ASP A 573 13.64 4.59 -19.86
CA ASP A 573 15.03 4.13 -19.89
C ASP A 573 15.99 5.10 -19.18
N VAL A 574 15.58 5.59 -18.01
CA VAL A 574 16.40 6.48 -17.18
C VAL A 574 17.61 5.75 -16.59
N ARG A 575 18.80 6.36 -16.74
CA ARG A 575 19.98 5.97 -15.96
C ARG A 575 19.89 6.53 -14.55
N ILE A 576 19.72 5.64 -13.58
CA ILE A 576 19.58 5.98 -12.16
C ILE A 576 20.99 6.16 -11.55
N PRO A 577 21.28 7.27 -10.85
CA PRO A 577 22.54 7.44 -10.15
C PRO A 577 22.74 6.40 -9.03
N PRO A 578 24.01 6.04 -8.70
CA PRO A 578 24.29 5.15 -7.58
C PRO A 578 23.68 5.67 -6.27
N GLY A 579 23.04 4.78 -5.50
CA GLY A 579 22.45 5.10 -4.20
C GLY A 579 21.04 5.70 -4.25
N VAL A 580 20.45 5.88 -5.45
CA VAL A 580 19.09 6.40 -5.63
C VAL A 580 18.12 5.27 -5.97
N ALA A 581 17.02 5.15 -5.22
CA ALA A 581 15.91 4.24 -5.52
C ALA A 581 14.91 4.94 -6.44
N LEU A 582 14.74 4.47 -7.68
CA LEU A 582 13.58 4.83 -8.50
C LEU A 582 12.51 3.72 -8.38
N ILE A 583 11.33 4.10 -7.90
CA ILE A 583 10.23 3.19 -7.60
C ILE A 583 9.06 3.49 -8.56
N GLY A 584 8.51 2.48 -9.21
CA GLY A 584 7.29 2.61 -10.01
C GLY A 584 7.46 2.88 -11.51
N GLY A 585 8.69 3.10 -12.00
CA GLY A 585 8.97 3.23 -13.44
C GLY A 585 8.82 1.89 -14.19
N LEU A 586 8.32 1.94 -15.43
CA LEU A 586 7.95 0.77 -16.24
C LEU A 586 9.10 -0.27 -16.37
N ASN A 587 10.35 0.19 -16.47
CA ASN A 587 11.54 -0.67 -16.56
C ASN A 587 12.55 -0.48 -15.40
N ALA A 588 12.19 0.25 -14.34
CA ALA A 588 13.10 0.57 -13.22
C ALA A 588 13.60 -0.67 -12.45
N HIS A 589 13.08 -1.87 -12.76
CA HIS A 589 13.51 -3.15 -12.22
C HIS A 589 14.87 -3.64 -12.77
N HIS A 590 15.40 -3.05 -13.85
CA HIS A 590 16.59 -3.57 -14.55
C HIS A 590 17.90 -2.79 -14.26
N THR A 591 17.82 -1.54 -13.81
CA THR A 591 18.98 -0.64 -13.78
C THR A 591 19.86 -0.75 -12.53
N ALA A 592 19.37 -1.29 -11.41
CA ALA A 592 20.18 -1.48 -10.20
C ALA A 592 21.13 -2.70 -10.26
N LEU A 593 20.99 -3.59 -11.25
CA LEU A 593 21.73 -4.86 -11.33
C LEU A 593 22.77 -4.92 -12.46
N GLN A 594 22.76 -3.99 -13.41
CA GLN A 594 23.60 -4.10 -14.61
C GLN A 594 24.99 -3.49 -14.48
N GLN A 595 25.28 -2.64 -13.49
CA GLN A 595 26.60 -2.01 -13.39
C GLN A 595 27.68 -2.87 -12.72
N ASP A 596 27.33 -3.88 -11.91
CA ASP A 596 28.32 -4.78 -11.29
C ASP A 596 28.58 -6.07 -12.08
N SER A 597 27.76 -6.40 -13.07
CA SER A 597 27.91 -7.65 -13.85
C SER A 597 28.64 -7.47 -15.18
N MET A 598 28.88 -6.23 -15.64
CA MET A 598 29.54 -5.94 -16.93
C MET A 598 30.98 -5.43 -16.83
N LYS A 599 31.64 -5.52 -15.66
CA LYS A 599 33.06 -5.12 -15.51
C LYS A 599 34.01 -6.24 -15.05
N VAL A 600 33.52 -7.47 -14.90
CA VAL A 600 34.36 -8.62 -14.48
C VAL A 600 34.65 -9.61 -15.62
N ILE A 601 34.07 -9.43 -16.81
CA ILE A 601 34.26 -10.38 -17.93
C ILE A 601 35.22 -9.85 -19.03
N ASP A 602 35.49 -8.54 -19.11
CA ASP A 602 36.38 -7.98 -20.15
C ASP A 602 37.85 -7.80 -19.71
N GLN A 603 38.31 -8.52 -18.68
CA GLN A 603 39.74 -8.57 -18.30
C GLN A 603 40.33 -9.99 -18.22
N MET A 604 39.61 -10.98 -18.73
CA MET A 604 40.19 -12.30 -18.99
C MET A 604 39.64 -12.83 -20.31
N PHE A 605 40.10 -12.27 -21.43
CA PHE A 605 40.39 -12.97 -22.69
C PHE A 605 41.16 -12.04 -23.63
#